data_AF-A0A356ML03-F1
#
_entry.id   AF-A0A356ML03-F1
#
_cell.length_a   1.000
_cell.length_b   1.000
_cell.length_c   1.000
_cell.angle_alpha   90.00
_cell.angle_beta   90.00
_cell.angle_gamma   90.00
#
_symmetry.space_group_name_H-M   'P 1'
#
loop_
_entity.id
_entity.type
_entity.pdbx_description
1 polymer ?
#
loop_
_entity_poly.entity_id
_entity_poly.type
_entity_poly.pdbx_seq_one_letter_code
_entity_poly.pdbx_strand_id
1 'polypeptide(L)'
;ITGPNMAGKSTYMRQVAIITLMAQIGSFVPASKANIALTDKIFTRVGASDDLAFGQSTFMVEMSEVSNILKQATNNSLIVLDEVGRATSTFDGLSIAWSVMEYLSKTLKAKTLFATHYHELTELEGILEGVKNYRINVKEFNDSIIFLRKIVRGGANKSFGIEVAKLAGLPDNVISRAKEILHSLEENEINKNSTLTTINSSADTIKYQKSAMEVANILRDVNVETLTPLNAFDLILTLTEKVKKEGLTYG
;
A
#
# COMPACT_ATOMS: atom_id res chain seq x y z
N ILE A 1 8.81 5.90 -1.49
CA ILE A 1 8.91 6.78 -2.67
C ILE A 1 7.77 6.43 -3.62
N THR A 2 6.86 7.36 -3.86
CA THR A 2 5.70 7.16 -4.74
C THR A 2 5.75 8.10 -5.94
N GLY A 3 4.88 7.83 -6.91
CA GLY A 3 4.73 8.64 -8.11
C GLY A 3 4.59 7.77 -9.36
N PRO A 4 4.18 8.37 -10.48
CA PRO A 4 3.90 7.66 -11.71
C PRO A 4 5.11 6.88 -12.25
N ASN A 5 4.83 5.87 -13.07
CA ASN A 5 5.85 5.17 -13.83
C ASN A 5 6.55 6.15 -14.78
N MET A 6 7.83 5.88 -15.10
CA MET A 6 8.67 6.73 -15.95
C MET A 6 9.06 8.10 -15.36
N ALA A 7 8.58 8.46 -14.18
CA ALA A 7 8.86 9.76 -13.56
C ALA A 7 10.29 9.88 -12.97
N GLY A 8 11.02 8.76 -12.85
CA GLY A 8 12.42 8.72 -12.39
C GLY A 8 12.66 8.11 -11.01
N LYS A 9 11.72 7.32 -10.46
CA LYS A 9 11.87 6.66 -9.13
C LYS A 9 13.12 5.78 -9.10
N SER A 10 13.21 4.83 -10.03
CA SER A 10 14.33 3.89 -10.14
C SER A 10 15.64 4.61 -10.42
N THR A 11 15.63 5.65 -11.27
CA THR A 11 16.81 6.48 -11.55
C THR A 11 17.33 7.15 -10.28
N TYR A 12 16.46 7.75 -9.48
CA TYR A 12 16.83 8.39 -8.22
C TYR A 12 17.45 7.38 -7.25
N MET A 13 16.84 6.20 -7.10
CA MET A 13 17.36 5.19 -6.18
C MET A 13 18.70 4.60 -6.64
N ARG A 14 18.84 4.30 -7.93
CA ARG A 14 20.12 3.86 -8.51
C ARG A 14 21.20 4.92 -8.33
N GLN A 15 20.87 6.20 -8.52
CA GLN A 15 21.79 7.30 -8.29
C GLN A 15 22.32 7.30 -6.85
N VAL A 16 21.46 7.11 -5.83
CA VAL A 16 21.89 7.05 -4.42
C VAL A 16 22.84 5.86 -4.17
N ALA A 17 22.54 4.69 -4.74
CA ALA A 17 23.40 3.51 -4.63
C ALA A 17 24.78 3.76 -5.26
N ILE A 18 24.81 4.31 -6.49
CA ILE A 18 26.05 4.63 -7.20
C ILE A 18 26.87 5.67 -6.44
N ILE A 19 26.25 6.75 -5.94
CA ILE A 19 26.93 7.79 -5.16
C ILE A 19 27.57 7.20 -3.89
N THR A 20 26.86 6.29 -3.21
CA THR A 20 27.38 5.61 -2.01
C THR A 20 28.62 4.77 -2.34
N LEU A 21 28.55 3.99 -3.43
CA LEU A 21 29.69 3.19 -3.89
C LEU A 21 30.88 4.07 -4.28
N MET A 22 30.65 5.13 -5.06
CA MET A 22 31.68 6.08 -5.49
C MET A 22 32.43 6.71 -4.30
N ALA A 23 31.69 7.10 -3.26
CA ALA A 23 32.30 7.65 -2.06
C ALA A 23 33.21 6.64 -1.34
N GLN A 24 32.78 5.37 -1.25
CA GLN A 24 33.53 4.33 -0.55
C GLN A 24 34.73 3.79 -1.33
N ILE A 25 34.78 3.95 -2.66
CA ILE A 25 35.99 3.68 -3.46
C ILE A 25 36.98 4.86 -3.46
N GLY A 26 36.69 5.95 -2.73
CA GLY A 26 37.53 7.13 -2.64
C GLY A 26 37.42 8.11 -3.81
N SER A 27 36.37 7.99 -4.63
CA SER A 27 36.12 8.89 -5.76
C SER A 27 35.33 10.13 -5.33
N PHE A 28 35.47 11.23 -6.10
CA PHE A 28 34.52 12.34 -6.00
C PHE A 28 33.14 11.89 -6.45
N VAL A 29 32.10 12.48 -5.85
CA VAL A 29 30.71 12.12 -6.15
C VAL A 29 29.98 13.24 -6.92
N PRO A 30 29.02 12.90 -7.80
CA PRO A 30 28.24 13.87 -8.56
C PRO A 30 27.18 14.56 -7.68
N ALA A 31 27.62 15.43 -6.78
CA ALA A 31 26.76 16.24 -5.91
C ALA A 31 27.42 17.58 -5.59
N SER A 32 26.63 18.62 -5.32
CA SER A 32 27.15 19.90 -4.82
C SER A 32 27.77 19.77 -3.42
N LYS A 33 27.21 18.87 -2.59
CA LYS A 33 27.74 18.46 -1.29
C LYS A 33 27.20 17.07 -0.96
N ALA A 34 28.01 16.21 -0.34
CA ALA A 34 27.61 14.89 0.11
C ALA A 34 28.15 14.59 1.51
N ASN A 35 27.29 14.06 2.38
CA ASN A 35 27.68 13.44 3.65
C ASN A 35 27.12 12.02 3.66
N ILE A 36 28.01 11.03 3.51
CA ILE A 36 27.65 9.64 3.24
C ILE A 36 28.22 8.79 4.38
N ALA A 37 27.35 8.01 5.02
CA ALA A 37 27.80 7.08 6.06
C ALA A 37 28.46 5.86 5.43
N LEU A 38 29.40 5.24 6.15
CA LEU A 38 29.98 3.97 5.76
C LEU A 38 28.88 2.91 5.69
N THR A 39 28.76 2.29 4.51
CA THR A 39 27.80 1.24 4.22
C THR A 39 28.54 -0.08 4.05
N ASP A 40 28.11 -1.13 4.74
CA ASP A 40 28.77 -2.44 4.65
C ASP A 40 28.41 -3.18 3.36
N LYS A 41 27.14 -3.12 2.94
CA LYS A 41 26.61 -3.75 1.73
C LYS A 41 25.52 -2.88 1.10
N ILE A 42 25.49 -2.89 -0.24
CA ILE A 42 24.41 -2.28 -1.02
C ILE A 42 23.56 -3.41 -1.61
N PHE A 43 22.30 -3.48 -1.20
CA PHE A 43 21.33 -4.43 -1.71
C PHE A 43 20.38 -3.74 -2.67
N THR A 44 20.11 -4.38 -3.80
CA THR A 44 19.19 -3.85 -4.80
C THR A 44 18.23 -4.92 -5.27
N ARG A 45 16.93 -4.64 -5.13
CA ARG A 45 15.87 -5.24 -5.94
C ARG A 45 15.30 -4.14 -6.82
N VAL A 46 15.94 -3.92 -7.97
CA VAL A 46 15.48 -2.95 -8.97
C VAL A 46 15.29 -3.76 -10.24
N GLY A 47 14.06 -3.83 -10.74
CA GLY A 47 13.67 -4.68 -11.88
C GLY A 47 14.76 -4.81 -12.95
N ALA A 48 15.29 -6.02 -13.10
CA ALA A 48 15.92 -6.43 -14.34
C ALA A 48 14.78 -6.68 -15.33
N SER A 49 14.93 -6.14 -16.54
CA SER A 49 14.11 -6.51 -17.70
C SER A 49 13.91 -8.02 -17.73
N ASP A 50 12.66 -8.44 -17.86
CA ASP A 50 12.16 -9.82 -17.73
C ASP A 50 13.15 -10.86 -18.25
N ASP A 51 13.82 -11.56 -17.33
CA ASP A 51 14.58 -12.75 -17.68
C ASP A 51 13.65 -13.95 -17.53
N LEU A 52 12.92 -14.24 -18.62
CA LEU A 52 11.97 -15.34 -18.72
C LEU A 52 12.63 -16.73 -18.76
N ALA A 53 13.94 -16.83 -18.48
CA ALA A 53 14.78 -17.95 -18.92
C ALA A 53 14.85 -19.18 -17.98
N PHE A 54 14.12 -19.25 -16.86
CA PHE A 54 14.34 -20.33 -15.87
C PHE A 54 13.11 -21.12 -15.39
N GLY A 55 11.93 -20.92 -15.97
CA GLY A 55 10.73 -21.70 -15.58
C GLY A 55 10.27 -21.51 -14.14
N GLN A 56 10.82 -20.51 -13.43
CA GLN A 56 10.38 -20.07 -12.11
C GLN A 56 9.41 -18.90 -12.26
N SER A 57 8.39 -18.83 -11.39
CA SER A 57 7.48 -17.68 -11.35
C SER A 57 8.27 -16.41 -11.04
N THR A 58 8.03 -15.33 -11.80
CA THR A 58 8.63 -14.00 -11.58
C THR A 58 8.47 -13.54 -10.13
N PHE A 59 7.33 -13.87 -9.52
CA PHE A 59 7.07 -13.56 -8.12
C PHE A 59 7.96 -14.38 -7.17
N MET A 60 8.22 -15.66 -7.46
CA MET A 60 9.09 -16.49 -6.63
C MET A 60 10.54 -16.01 -6.66
N VAL A 61 11.03 -15.61 -7.84
CA VAL A 61 12.37 -15.00 -7.98
C VAL A 61 12.45 -13.72 -7.16
N GLU A 62 11.45 -12.85 -7.29
CA GLU A 62 11.35 -11.62 -6.52
C GLU A 62 11.37 -11.86 -5.00
N MET A 63 10.59 -12.83 -4.53
CA MET A 63 10.53 -13.16 -3.10
C MET A 63 11.85 -13.78 -2.61
N SER A 64 12.54 -14.57 -3.43
CA SER A 64 13.86 -15.12 -3.11
C SER A 64 14.91 -14.01 -2.96
N GLU A 65 14.89 -13.02 -3.86
CA GLU A 65 15.77 -11.84 -3.79
C GLU A 65 15.51 -11.03 -2.51
N VAL A 66 14.24 -10.72 -2.21
CA VAL A 66 13.87 -10.02 -0.97
C VAL A 66 14.28 -10.85 0.25
N SER A 67 14.05 -12.16 0.25
CA SER A 67 14.48 -13.06 1.33
C SER A 67 15.99 -13.01 1.56
N ASN A 68 16.79 -13.00 0.48
CA ASN A 68 18.24 -12.91 0.56
C ASN A 68 18.70 -11.56 1.14
N ILE A 69 18.07 -10.46 0.71
CA ILE A 69 18.35 -9.12 1.26
C ILE A 69 18.08 -9.10 2.76
N LEU A 70 16.91 -9.56 3.20
CA LEU A 70 16.51 -9.53 4.61
C LEU A 70 17.41 -10.40 5.50
N LYS A 71 17.92 -11.53 4.98
CA LYS A 71 18.81 -12.43 5.72
C LYS A 71 20.23 -11.90 5.87
N GLN A 72 20.72 -11.13 4.90
CA GLN A 72 22.13 -10.73 4.83
C GLN A 72 22.41 -9.27 5.17
N ALA A 73 21.37 -8.43 5.12
CA ALA A 73 21.49 -7.02 5.46
C ALA A 73 21.77 -6.83 6.96
N THR A 74 22.48 -5.75 7.26
CA THR A 74 22.72 -5.27 8.61
C THR A 74 22.13 -3.87 8.77
N ASN A 75 22.15 -3.33 9.99
CA ASN A 75 21.76 -1.94 10.24
C ASN A 75 22.64 -0.91 9.52
N ASN A 76 23.83 -1.30 9.05
CA ASN A 76 24.73 -0.44 8.28
C ASN A 76 24.57 -0.60 6.76
N SER A 77 23.64 -1.46 6.31
CA SER A 77 23.43 -1.69 4.88
C SER A 77 22.55 -0.61 4.25
N LEU A 78 22.76 -0.38 2.96
CA LEU A 78 21.89 0.41 2.10
C LEU A 78 21.04 -0.54 1.27
N ILE A 79 19.72 -0.41 1.38
CA ILE A 79 18.77 -1.27 0.69
C ILE A 79 17.95 -0.42 -0.29
N VAL A 80 17.84 -0.89 -1.52
CA VAL A 80 17.01 -0.28 -2.57
C VAL A 80 16.01 -1.32 -3.06
N LEU A 81 14.73 -1.07 -2.83
CA LEU A 81 13.62 -1.93 -3.25
C LEU A 81 12.71 -1.16 -4.21
N ASP A 82 12.43 -1.74 -5.37
CA ASP A 82 11.56 -1.17 -6.40
C ASP A 82 10.41 -2.14 -6.69
N GLU A 83 9.19 -1.71 -6.40
CA GLU A 83 7.93 -2.39 -6.74
C GLU A 83 7.77 -3.81 -6.17
N VAL A 84 8.20 -4.02 -4.91
CA VAL A 84 7.99 -5.29 -4.21
C VAL A 84 6.49 -5.61 -4.07
N GLY A 85 6.13 -6.86 -4.38
CA GLY A 85 4.78 -7.40 -4.30
C GLY A 85 3.94 -7.14 -5.54
N ARG A 86 4.50 -6.70 -6.68
CA ARG A 86 3.71 -6.34 -7.86
C ARG A 86 3.26 -7.56 -8.70
N ALA A 87 3.99 -8.67 -8.66
CA ALA A 87 3.73 -9.85 -9.51
C ALA A 87 2.70 -10.85 -8.93
N THR A 88 1.87 -10.43 -7.96
CA THR A 88 0.88 -11.27 -7.28
C THR A 88 -0.45 -10.52 -7.08
N SER A 89 -1.42 -11.14 -6.38
CA SER A 89 -2.69 -10.49 -6.03
C SER A 89 -2.44 -9.18 -5.27
N THR A 90 -3.28 -8.17 -5.49
CA THR A 90 -3.07 -6.83 -4.92
C THR A 90 -2.97 -6.86 -3.39
N PHE A 91 -3.82 -7.65 -2.73
CA PHE A 91 -3.83 -7.76 -1.27
C PHE A 91 -2.64 -8.56 -0.73
N ASP A 92 -2.24 -9.65 -1.40
CA ASP A 92 -1.05 -10.42 -0.97
C ASP A 92 0.21 -9.57 -1.16
N GLY A 93 0.32 -8.90 -2.30
CA GLY A 93 1.44 -8.02 -2.64
C GLY A 93 1.60 -6.87 -1.66
N LEU A 94 0.49 -6.17 -1.35
CA LEU A 94 0.45 -5.13 -0.34
C LEU A 94 0.86 -5.64 1.04
N SER A 95 0.29 -6.77 1.47
CA SER A 95 0.54 -7.36 2.80
C SER A 95 2.01 -7.75 2.98
N ILE A 96 2.62 -8.32 1.93
CA ILE A 96 4.05 -8.68 1.94
C ILE A 96 4.91 -7.41 1.96
N ALA A 97 4.64 -6.44 1.08
CA ALA A 97 5.40 -5.20 1.03
C ALA A 97 5.35 -4.43 2.37
N TRP A 98 4.18 -4.40 3.00
CA TRP A 98 3.99 -3.84 4.35
C TRP A 98 4.86 -4.56 5.38
N SER A 99 4.77 -5.88 5.47
CA SER A 99 5.53 -6.69 6.42
C SER A 99 7.05 -6.52 6.24
N VAL A 100 7.50 -6.44 4.99
CA VAL A 100 8.91 -6.15 4.65
C VAL A 100 9.31 -4.76 5.16
N MET A 101 8.50 -3.72 4.94
CA MET A 101 8.77 -2.38 5.47
C MET A 101 8.84 -2.37 7.01
N GLU A 102 7.92 -3.05 7.69
CA GLU A 102 7.95 -3.18 9.14
C GLU A 102 9.23 -3.85 9.63
N TYR A 103 9.62 -4.97 9.03
CA TYR A 103 10.83 -5.68 9.40
C TYR A 103 12.10 -4.84 9.19
N LEU A 104 12.17 -4.12 8.07
CA LEU A 104 13.27 -3.21 7.75
C LEU A 104 13.36 -2.06 8.77
N SER A 105 12.22 -1.50 9.17
CA SER A 105 12.16 -0.35 10.07
C SER A 105 12.39 -0.72 11.54
N LYS A 106 11.76 -1.81 12.02
CA LYS A 106 11.77 -2.19 13.43
C LYS A 106 12.97 -3.07 13.79
N THR A 107 13.29 -4.04 12.94
CA THR A 107 14.28 -5.09 13.24
C THR A 107 15.66 -4.73 12.68
N LEU A 108 15.76 -4.56 11.36
CA LEU A 108 17.06 -4.32 10.71
C LEU A 108 17.57 -2.90 10.93
N LYS A 109 16.67 -1.90 10.92
CA LYS A 109 17.00 -0.47 11.00
C LYS A 109 18.01 -0.01 9.94
N ALA A 110 17.98 -0.69 8.79
CA ALA A 110 18.86 -0.40 7.65
C ALA A 110 18.33 0.80 6.84
N LYS A 111 19.25 1.56 6.23
CA LYS A 111 18.86 2.67 5.35
C LYS A 111 18.19 2.11 4.10
N THR A 112 16.91 2.40 3.93
CA THR A 112 16.10 1.80 2.85
C THR A 112 15.46 2.86 1.96
N LEU A 113 15.65 2.73 0.65
CA LEU A 113 14.83 3.40 -0.36
C LEU A 113 13.82 2.38 -0.89
N PHE A 114 12.54 2.63 -0.64
CA PHE A 114 11.44 1.77 -1.06
C PHE A 114 10.58 2.52 -2.08
N ALA A 115 10.58 2.12 -3.35
CA ALA A 115 9.65 2.63 -4.35
C ALA A 115 8.46 1.69 -4.49
N THR A 116 7.25 2.25 -4.52
CA THR A 116 6.00 1.47 -4.54
C THR A 116 4.91 2.18 -5.34
N HIS A 117 3.94 1.38 -5.78
CA HIS A 117 2.65 1.82 -6.32
C HIS A 117 1.51 1.72 -5.30
N TYR A 118 1.73 1.02 -4.19
CA TYR A 118 0.77 0.91 -3.10
C TYR A 118 0.71 2.24 -2.35
N HIS A 119 -0.39 2.97 -2.51
CA HIS A 119 -0.61 4.24 -1.81
C HIS A 119 -0.90 4.01 -0.33
N GLU A 120 -1.47 2.85 0.01
CA GLU A 120 -1.75 2.39 1.36
C GLU A 120 -0.46 2.35 2.22
N LEU A 121 0.70 2.02 1.61
CA LEU A 121 1.98 2.03 2.32
C LEU A 121 2.44 3.44 2.73
N THR A 122 1.85 4.51 2.17
CA THR A 122 2.18 5.87 2.59
C THR A 122 1.63 6.20 3.98
N GLU A 123 0.59 5.51 4.43
CA GLU A 123 0.01 5.67 5.78
C GLU A 123 0.96 5.20 6.89
N LEU A 124 2.01 4.45 6.53
CA LEU A 124 3.04 3.99 7.45
C LEU A 124 3.91 5.13 8.01
N GLU A 125 3.98 6.29 7.33
CA GLU A 125 4.63 7.47 7.90
C GLU A 125 3.82 8.00 9.10
N GLY A 126 4.41 7.91 10.30
CA GLY A 126 3.75 8.28 11.55
C GLY A 126 3.32 7.07 12.38
N ILE A 127 3.14 5.91 11.75
CA ILE A 127 2.93 4.63 12.44
C ILE A 127 4.28 3.94 12.71
N LEU A 128 5.14 3.88 11.70
CA LEU A 128 6.47 3.28 11.79
C LEU A 128 7.53 4.36 12.00
N GLU A 129 8.31 4.19 13.05
CA GLU A 129 9.44 5.08 13.34
C GLU A 129 10.48 5.00 12.22
N GLY A 130 10.90 6.16 11.70
CA GLY A 130 11.91 6.25 10.64
C GLY A 130 11.37 6.20 9.22
N VAL A 131 10.11 5.82 8.99
CA VAL A 131 9.49 5.84 7.66
C VAL A 131 9.08 7.27 7.29
N LYS A 132 9.55 7.75 6.15
CA LYS A 132 9.26 9.09 5.62
C LYS A 132 8.80 9.02 4.16
N ASN A 133 7.69 9.69 3.82
CA ASN A 133 7.21 9.71 2.45
C ASN A 133 7.90 10.76 1.61
N TYR A 134 8.18 10.33 0.37
CA TYR A 134 8.69 11.16 -0.70
C TYR A 134 7.98 10.78 -1.98
N ARG A 135 7.75 11.77 -2.84
CA ARG A 135 7.15 11.60 -4.16
C ARG A 135 7.91 12.34 -5.22
N ILE A 136 7.72 11.95 -6.47
CA ILE A 136 8.21 12.74 -7.61
C ILE A 136 7.24 13.89 -7.87
N ASN A 137 7.78 15.10 -8.02
CA ASN A 137 7.01 16.29 -8.30
C ASN A 137 6.49 16.27 -9.74
N VAL A 138 5.18 16.41 -9.87
CA VAL A 138 4.45 16.46 -11.15
C VAL A 138 3.80 17.83 -11.25
N LYS A 139 3.95 18.50 -12.40
CA LYS A 139 3.28 19.77 -12.68
C LYS A 139 2.29 19.57 -13.81
N GLU A 140 1.04 19.96 -13.60
CA GLU A 140 0.03 20.05 -14.64
C GLU A 140 0.23 21.33 -15.45
N PHE A 141 0.15 21.23 -16.77
CA PHE A 141 0.26 22.36 -17.70
C PHE A 141 -0.55 22.06 -18.97
N ASN A 142 -1.51 22.93 -19.32
CA ASN A 142 -2.32 22.84 -20.54
C ASN A 142 -2.87 21.42 -20.82
N ASP A 143 -3.58 20.83 -19.86
CA ASP A 143 -4.13 19.45 -19.96
C ASP A 143 -3.10 18.34 -20.21
N SER A 144 -1.84 18.59 -19.85
CA SER A 144 -0.73 17.64 -19.88
C SER A 144 0.02 17.67 -18.55
N ILE A 145 0.79 16.61 -18.28
CA ILE A 145 1.64 16.53 -17.09
C ILE A 145 3.11 16.62 -17.48
N ILE A 146 3.87 17.35 -16.68
CA ILE A 146 5.32 17.47 -16.80
C ILE A 146 5.96 16.87 -15.55
N PHE A 147 6.78 15.84 -15.77
CA PHE A 147 7.59 15.25 -14.71
C PHE A 147 8.80 16.14 -14.44
N LEU A 148 8.80 16.82 -13.29
CA LEU A 148 9.90 17.72 -12.91
C LEU A 148 11.15 16.97 -12.43
N ARG A 149 11.08 15.62 -12.36
CA ARG A 149 12.16 14.71 -11.89
C ARG A 149 12.75 15.12 -10.54
N LYS A 150 11.99 15.86 -9.74
CA LYS A 150 12.39 16.38 -8.44
C LYS A 150 11.69 15.58 -7.35
N ILE A 151 12.46 14.99 -6.44
CA ILE A 151 11.90 14.34 -5.25
C ILE A 151 11.51 15.41 -4.22
N VAL A 152 10.28 15.33 -3.73
CA VAL A 152 9.71 16.22 -2.71
C VAL A 152 9.07 15.41 -1.59
N ARG A 153 8.95 15.99 -0.39
CA ARG A 153 8.32 15.33 0.77
C ARG A 153 6.81 15.13 0.56
N GLY A 154 6.29 14.05 1.14
CA GLY A 154 4.87 13.70 1.13
C GLY A 154 4.53 12.49 0.27
N GLY A 155 3.32 11.95 0.46
CA GLY A 155 2.72 10.90 -0.36
C GLY A 155 2.12 11.43 -1.66
N ALA A 156 1.90 10.55 -2.64
CA ALA A 156 1.16 10.90 -3.84
C ALA A 156 -0.34 10.79 -3.54
N ASN A 157 -1.10 11.86 -3.80
CA ASN A 157 -2.55 11.88 -3.52
C ASN A 157 -3.39 11.62 -4.79
N LYS A 158 -2.74 11.48 -5.94
CA LYS A 158 -3.39 11.27 -7.24
C LYS A 158 -2.57 10.31 -8.09
N SER A 159 -3.26 9.40 -8.77
CA SER A 159 -2.68 8.51 -9.78
C SER A 159 -2.79 9.17 -11.15
N PHE A 160 -1.66 9.35 -11.83
CA PHE A 160 -1.60 10.01 -13.14
C PHE A 160 -1.62 9.01 -14.31
N GLY A 161 -2.31 7.88 -14.14
CA GLY A 161 -2.27 6.78 -15.10
C GLY A 161 -2.85 7.15 -16.47
N ILE A 162 -3.98 7.85 -16.47
CA ILE A 162 -4.66 8.28 -17.70
C ILE A 162 -3.85 9.37 -18.41
N GLU A 163 -3.23 10.28 -17.65
CA GLU A 163 -2.37 11.34 -18.19
C GLU A 163 -1.09 10.77 -18.80
N VAL A 164 -0.50 9.73 -18.20
CA VAL A 164 0.62 8.98 -18.79
C VAL A 164 0.20 8.30 -20.08
N ALA A 165 -0.99 7.69 -20.13
CA ALA A 165 -1.54 7.11 -21.35
C ALA A 165 -1.73 8.16 -22.46
N LYS A 166 -2.21 9.37 -22.13
CA LYS A 166 -2.32 10.48 -23.08
C LYS A 166 -0.95 10.88 -23.63
N LEU A 167 0.07 10.98 -22.77
CA LEU A 167 1.45 11.25 -23.20
C LEU A 167 2.04 10.13 -24.08
N ALA A 168 1.62 8.88 -23.89
CA ALA A 168 2.01 7.76 -24.72
C ALA A 168 1.34 7.75 -26.11
N GLY A 169 0.42 8.69 -26.37
CA GLY A 169 -0.26 8.83 -27.65
C GLY A 169 -1.51 7.95 -27.80
N LEU A 170 -2.13 7.53 -26.70
CA LEU A 170 -3.42 6.85 -26.79
C LEU A 170 -4.49 7.78 -27.41
N PRO A 171 -5.39 7.27 -28.27
CA PRO A 171 -6.43 8.07 -28.90
C PRO A 171 -7.32 8.82 -27.91
N ASP A 172 -7.72 10.06 -28.25
CA ASP A 172 -8.50 10.94 -27.36
C ASP A 172 -9.85 10.34 -26.93
N ASN A 173 -10.49 9.52 -27.76
CA ASN A 173 -11.72 8.82 -27.42
C ASN A 173 -11.49 7.75 -26.32
N VAL A 174 -10.35 7.05 -26.35
CA VAL A 174 -9.95 6.08 -25.30
C VAL A 174 -9.66 6.83 -24.00
N ILE A 175 -8.92 7.94 -24.08
CA ILE A 175 -8.62 8.79 -22.90
C ILE A 175 -9.90 9.33 -22.27
N SER A 176 -10.81 9.87 -23.08
CA SER A 176 -12.09 10.41 -22.60
C SER A 176 -12.92 9.32 -21.91
N ARG A 177 -13.02 8.14 -22.52
CA ARG A 177 -13.72 7.00 -21.94
C ARG A 177 -13.07 6.51 -20.64
N ALA A 178 -11.74 6.47 -20.57
CA ALA A 178 -11.03 6.08 -19.35
C ALA A 178 -11.32 7.06 -18.20
N LYS A 179 -11.43 8.36 -18.47
CA LYS A 179 -11.79 9.38 -17.47
C LYS A 179 -13.21 9.19 -16.95
N GLU A 180 -14.18 8.92 -17.83
CA GLU A 180 -15.56 8.60 -17.42
C GLU A 180 -15.61 7.36 -16.52
N ILE A 181 -14.91 6.29 -16.90
CA ILE A 181 -14.85 5.06 -16.09
C ILE A 181 -14.21 5.34 -14.73
N LEU A 182 -13.08 6.06 -14.68
CA LEU A 182 -12.42 6.40 -13.43
C LEU A 182 -13.35 7.18 -12.50
N HIS A 183 -14.05 8.20 -13.01
CA HIS A 183 -15.02 8.97 -12.24
C HIS A 183 -16.11 8.07 -11.64
N SER A 184 -16.65 7.14 -12.43
CA SER A 184 -17.68 6.20 -11.95
C SER A 184 -17.16 5.23 -10.88
N LEU A 185 -15.88 4.83 -10.93
CA LEU A 185 -15.27 3.96 -9.93
C LEU A 185 -15.04 4.72 -8.63
N GLU A 186 -14.53 5.95 -8.71
CA GLU A 186 -14.31 6.82 -7.55
C GLU A 186 -15.63 7.15 -6.83
N GLU A 187 -16.71 7.46 -7.56
CA GLU A 187 -18.04 7.68 -6.96
C GLU A 187 -18.58 6.43 -6.25
N ASN A 188 -18.37 5.25 -6.83
CA ASN A 188 -18.80 3.99 -6.22
C ASN A 188 -18.00 3.63 -4.96
N GLU A 189 -16.70 3.94 -4.93
CA GLU A 189 -15.87 3.78 -3.73
C GLU A 189 -16.26 4.78 -2.63
N ILE A 190 -16.54 6.04 -2.99
CA ILE A 190 -17.04 7.04 -2.04
C ILE A 190 -18.38 6.60 -1.46
N ASN A 191 -19.29 6.03 -2.27
CA ASN A 191 -20.57 5.53 -1.79
C ASN A 191 -20.44 4.29 -0.89
N LYS A 192 -19.50 3.38 -1.17
CA LYS A 192 -19.17 2.28 -0.25
C LYS A 192 -18.57 2.79 1.05
N ASN A 193 -17.67 3.76 0.98
CA ASN A 193 -16.99 4.32 2.14
C ASN A 193 -17.89 5.24 2.95
N SER A 194 -18.85 5.96 2.36
CA SER A 194 -19.87 6.76 3.07
C SER A 194 -20.86 5.89 3.85
N THR A 195 -21.09 4.66 3.39
CA THR A 195 -21.83 3.65 4.15
C THR A 195 -21.00 3.11 5.33
N LEU A 196 -19.66 3.17 5.26
CA LEU A 196 -18.73 2.75 6.31
C LEU A 196 -18.28 3.91 7.23
N THR A 197 -18.33 5.17 6.81
CA THR A 197 -17.86 6.32 7.61
C THR A 197 -18.86 6.75 8.67
N THR A 198 -20.12 6.30 8.61
CA THR A 198 -21.08 6.43 9.71
C THR A 198 -20.76 5.49 10.90
N ILE A 199 -19.75 4.62 10.77
CA ILE A 199 -19.42 3.58 11.77
C ILE A 199 -18.22 3.96 12.67
N ASN A 200 -17.46 5.00 12.33
CA ASN A 200 -16.24 5.37 13.07
C ASN A 200 -16.41 6.61 13.95
N SER A 201 -17.19 6.46 15.02
CA SER A 201 -17.01 7.22 16.25
C SER A 201 -17.24 6.34 17.47
N SER A 202 -16.14 6.13 18.23
CA SER A 202 -16.02 5.75 19.65
C SER A 202 -16.68 4.46 20.15
N ALA A 203 -15.88 3.63 20.84
CA ALA A 203 -16.13 2.59 21.87
C ALA A 203 -17.45 1.76 21.88
N ASP A 204 -18.59 2.37 21.61
CA ASP A 204 -19.90 1.73 21.47
C ASP A 204 -19.94 0.78 20.25
N THR A 205 -19.22 1.10 19.16
CA THR A 205 -19.20 0.26 17.93
C THR A 205 -18.66 -1.15 18.16
N ILE A 206 -17.67 -1.31 19.03
CA ILE A 206 -17.07 -2.62 19.35
C ILE A 206 -18.06 -3.46 20.17
N LYS A 207 -18.84 -2.82 21.05
CA LYS A 207 -19.88 -3.48 21.84
C LYS A 207 -21.05 -3.91 20.95
N TYR A 208 -21.49 -3.03 20.05
CA TYR A 208 -22.55 -3.33 19.08
C TYR A 208 -22.16 -4.45 18.11
N GLN A 209 -20.94 -4.46 17.58
CA GLN A 209 -20.46 -5.55 16.71
C GLN A 209 -20.46 -6.90 17.43
N LYS A 210 -20.06 -6.95 18.70
CA LYS A 210 -20.05 -8.19 19.48
C LYS A 210 -21.46 -8.72 19.74
N SER A 211 -22.38 -7.85 20.15
CA SER A 211 -23.79 -8.23 20.40
C SER A 211 -24.51 -8.69 19.13
N ALA A 212 -24.29 -7.98 18.01
CA ALA A 212 -24.86 -8.34 16.71
C ALA A 212 -24.35 -9.71 16.22
N MET A 213 -23.07 -10.01 16.45
CA MET A 213 -22.47 -11.30 16.08
C MET A 213 -22.99 -12.45 16.95
N GLU A 214 -23.25 -12.20 18.24
CA GLU A 214 -23.87 -13.19 19.14
C GLU A 214 -25.32 -13.50 18.75
N VAL A 215 -26.12 -12.48 18.41
CA VAL A 215 -27.49 -12.67 17.91
C VAL A 215 -27.51 -13.40 16.56
N ALA A 216 -26.60 -13.04 15.65
CA ALA A 216 -26.49 -13.70 14.35
C ALA A 216 -26.11 -15.18 14.47
N ASN A 217 -25.24 -15.54 15.42
CA ASN A 217 -24.89 -16.94 15.68
C ASN A 217 -26.10 -17.73 16.22
N ILE A 218 -26.87 -17.16 17.15
CA ILE A 218 -28.07 -17.82 17.68
C ILE A 218 -29.09 -18.05 16.57
N LEU A 219 -29.30 -17.07 15.69
CA LEU A 219 -30.22 -17.22 14.55
C LEU A 219 -29.74 -18.25 13.51
N ARG A 220 -28.42 -18.41 13.36
CA ARG A 220 -27.84 -19.38 12.43
C ARG A 220 -28.08 -20.83 12.89
N ASP A 221 -28.04 -21.06 14.19
CA ASP A 221 -28.14 -22.40 14.78
C ASP A 221 -29.60 -22.82 15.06
N VAL A 222 -30.55 -21.90 14.88
CA VAL A 222 -31.97 -22.15 15.10
C VAL A 222 -32.64 -22.74 13.85
N ASN A 223 -33.24 -23.92 14.00
CA ASN A 223 -34.06 -24.54 12.97
C ASN A 223 -35.53 -24.12 13.09
N VAL A 224 -35.93 -23.15 12.26
CA VAL A 224 -37.27 -22.54 12.23
C VAL A 224 -38.39 -23.54 11.97
N GLU A 225 -38.13 -24.61 11.23
CA GLU A 225 -39.16 -25.59 10.83
C GLU A 225 -39.58 -26.52 11.98
N THR A 226 -38.73 -26.63 13.02
CA THR A 226 -38.94 -27.53 14.17
C THR A 226 -39.39 -26.82 15.44
N LEU A 227 -39.48 -25.49 15.41
CA LEU A 227 -39.82 -24.71 16.59
C LEU A 227 -41.33 -24.73 16.86
N THR A 228 -41.69 -25.04 18.10
CA THR A 228 -43.07 -24.83 18.56
C THR A 228 -43.34 -23.33 18.70
N PRO A 229 -44.59 -22.87 18.51
CA PRO A 229 -44.94 -21.45 18.62
C PRO A 229 -44.54 -20.82 19.97
N LEU A 230 -44.62 -21.60 21.06
CA LEU A 230 -44.20 -21.15 22.40
C LEU A 230 -42.68 -20.93 22.47
N ASN A 231 -41.89 -21.89 21.98
CA ASN A 231 -40.43 -21.79 21.98
C ASN A 231 -39.92 -20.69 21.05
N ALA A 232 -40.61 -20.46 19.92
CA ALA A 232 -40.31 -19.35 19.02
C ALA A 232 -40.53 -17.99 19.71
N PHE A 233 -41.61 -17.88 20.50
CA PHE A 233 -41.89 -16.66 21.26
C PHE A 233 -40.85 -16.41 22.36
N ASP A 234 -40.46 -17.45 23.10
CA ASP A 234 -39.40 -17.35 24.12
C ASP A 234 -38.03 -17.00 23.52
N LEU A 235 -37.72 -17.54 22.34
CA LEU A 235 -36.51 -17.18 21.60
C LEU A 235 -36.52 -15.70 21.21
N ILE A 236 -37.64 -15.19 20.69
CA ILE A 236 -37.79 -13.78 20.31
C ILE A 236 -37.67 -12.88 21.55
N LEU A 237 -38.27 -13.26 22.68
CA LEU A 237 -38.12 -12.54 23.95
C LEU A 237 -36.64 -12.48 24.38
N THR A 238 -35.95 -13.61 24.34
CA THR A 238 -34.53 -13.70 24.71
C THR A 238 -33.64 -12.83 23.81
N LEU A 239 -33.88 -12.85 22.50
CA LEU A 239 -33.16 -12.00 21.54
C LEU A 239 -33.46 -10.52 21.78
N THR A 240 -34.71 -10.17 22.06
CA THR A 240 -35.14 -8.79 22.33
C THR A 240 -34.53 -8.26 23.63
N GLU A 241 -34.46 -9.08 24.68
CA GLU A 241 -33.81 -8.72 25.94
C GLU A 241 -32.31 -8.51 25.79
N LYS A 242 -31.62 -9.35 24.98
CA LYS A 242 -30.19 -9.17 24.69
C LYS A 242 -29.91 -7.86 23.96
N VAL A 243 -30.73 -7.52 22.98
CA VAL A 243 -30.66 -6.26 22.24
C VAL A 243 -30.95 -5.06 23.16
N LYS A 244 -31.96 -5.16 24.04
CA LYS A 244 -32.33 -4.08 24.98
C LYS A 244 -31.31 -3.86 26.11
N LYS A 245 -30.71 -4.92 26.67
CA LYS A 245 -29.67 -4.80 27.73
C LYS A 245 -28.41 -4.07 27.26
N GLU A 246 -28.17 -4.04 25.96
CA GLU A 246 -26.99 -3.41 25.37
C GLU A 246 -27.24 -2.02 24.77
N GLY A 247 -28.46 -1.47 24.90
CA GLY A 247 -28.76 -0.09 24.52
C GLY A 247 -29.16 0.13 23.06
N LEU A 248 -29.47 -0.94 22.31
CA LEU A 248 -30.02 -0.85 20.94
C LEU A 248 -31.50 -0.43 20.98
N THR A 249 -31.78 0.84 21.26
CA THR A 249 -33.10 1.43 20.97
C THR A 249 -33.06 2.11 19.60
N TYR A 250 -33.95 1.71 18.71
CA TYR A 250 -34.21 2.40 17.45
C TYR A 250 -34.66 3.84 17.74
N GLY A 251 -33.85 4.80 17.28
CA GLY A 251 -34.26 6.18 17.00
C GLY A 251 -34.29 6.38 15.49
#